data_AF-A0A979G635-F1
#
_entry.id   AF-A0A979G635-F1
#
_cell.length_a   1.000
_cell.length_b   1.000
_cell.length_c   1.000
_cell.angle_alpha   90.00
_cell.angle_beta   90.00
_cell.angle_gamma   90.00
#
_symmetry.space_group_name_H-M   'P 1'
#
loop_
_entity.id
_entity.type
_entity.pdbx_description
1 polymer ?
#
loop_
_entity_poly.entity_id
_entity_poly.type
_entity_poly.pdbx_seq_one_letter_code
_entity_poly.pdbx_strand_id
1 'polypeptide(L)'
;MKASEARQLVTKASQELEASDQVQYQAIMSDIEKEIKKNLAYEMWHYKTISPSLDRRLKADGYSVTNHSDQRDGTMYKISWKREL
;
A
#
# COMPACT_ATOMS: atom_id res chain seq x y z
N MET A 1 -15.60 -34.32 -5.52
CA MET A 1 -14.32 -33.92 -4.91
C MET A 1 -13.89 -32.46 -5.18
N LYS A 2 -14.68 -31.59 -5.85
CA LYS A 2 -14.16 -30.27 -6.32
C LYS A 2 -14.31 -29.07 -5.37
N ALA A 3 -15.18 -29.13 -4.37
CA ALA A 3 -15.51 -27.95 -3.55
C ALA A 3 -14.50 -27.67 -2.41
N SER A 4 -13.85 -28.70 -1.87
CA SER A 4 -12.87 -28.55 -0.77
C SER A 4 -11.53 -28.01 -1.27
N GLU A 5 -11.08 -28.44 -2.44
CA GLU A 5 -9.81 -28.00 -3.07
C GLU A 5 -9.88 -26.53 -3.48
N ALA A 6 -11.00 -26.10 -4.09
CA ALA A 6 -11.20 -24.70 -4.45
C ALA A 6 -11.21 -23.77 -3.22
N ARG A 7 -11.81 -24.20 -2.10
CA ARG A 7 -11.80 -23.43 -0.84
C ARG A 7 -10.39 -23.31 -0.25
N GLN A 8 -9.62 -24.40 -0.24
CA GLN A 8 -8.24 -24.38 0.27
C GLN A 8 -7.31 -23.49 -0.58
N LEU A 9 -7.46 -23.51 -1.91
CA LEU A 9 -6.71 -22.63 -2.81
C LEU A 9 -7.02 -21.16 -2.57
N VAL A 10 -8.30 -20.80 -2.40
CA VAL A 10 -8.71 -19.43 -2.10
C VAL A 10 -8.16 -18.98 -0.74
N THR A 11 -8.25 -19.81 0.29
CA THR A 11 -7.71 -19.49 1.62
C THR A 11 -6.20 -19.24 1.58
N LYS A 12 -5.44 -20.09 0.88
CA LYS A 12 -3.99 -19.94 0.77
C LYS A 12 -3.60 -18.67 0.00
N ALA A 13 -4.27 -18.38 -1.11
CA ALA A 13 -4.05 -17.15 -1.88
C ALA A 13 -4.36 -15.89 -1.07
N SER A 14 -5.41 -15.90 -0.24
CA SER A 14 -5.72 -14.79 0.67
C SER A 14 -4.64 -14.58 1.73
N GLN A 15 -4.08 -15.66 2.30
CA GLN A 15 -3.00 -15.57 3.29
C GLN A 15 -1.70 -15.01 2.68
N GLU A 16 -1.37 -15.43 1.46
CA GLU A 16 -0.19 -14.93 0.73
C GLU A 16 -0.32 -13.44 0.39
N LEU A 17 -1.53 -13.00 0.00
CA LEU A 17 -1.82 -11.59 -0.25
C LEU A 17 -1.69 -10.74 1.01
N GLU A 18 -2.27 -11.18 2.13
CA GLU A 18 -2.16 -10.51 3.44
C GLU A 18 -0.69 -10.36 3.88
N ALA A 19 0.12 -11.41 3.73
CA ALA A 19 1.54 -11.37 4.05
C ALA A 19 2.30 -10.39 3.15
N SER A 20 2.00 -10.38 1.84
CA SER A 20 2.59 -9.44 0.89
C SER A 20 2.22 -7.99 1.22
N ASP A 21 0.95 -7.73 1.51
CA ASP A 21 0.45 -6.41 1.90
C ASP A 21 1.11 -5.92 3.19
N GLN A 22 1.30 -6.79 4.18
CA GLN A 22 1.99 -6.44 5.43
C GLN A 22 3.44 -6.01 5.18
N VAL A 23 4.18 -6.73 4.32
CA VAL A 23 5.56 -6.36 3.97
C VAL A 23 5.60 -5.03 3.23
N GLN A 24 4.69 -4.83 2.25
CA GLN A 24 4.64 -3.59 1.49
C GLN A 24 4.25 -2.40 2.37
N TYR A 25 3.29 -2.58 3.29
CA TYR A 25 2.88 -1.57 4.25
C TYR A 25 4.06 -1.11 5.11
N GLN A 26 4.82 -2.05 5.69
CA GLN A 26 5.99 -1.73 6.52
C GLN A 26 7.05 -0.94 5.75
N ALA A 27 7.28 -1.29 4.47
CA ALA A 27 8.20 -0.54 3.61
C ALA A 27 7.73 0.89 3.39
N ILE A 28 6.44 1.09 3.06
CA ILE A 28 5.85 2.43 2.87
C ILE A 28 5.99 3.25 4.15
N MET A 29 5.66 2.69 5.31
CA MET A 29 5.79 3.39 6.60
C MET A 29 7.24 3.82 6.87
N SER A 30 8.21 2.94 6.61
CA SER A 30 9.63 3.26 6.77
C SER A 30 10.08 4.41 5.85
N ASP A 31 9.56 4.46 4.63
CA ASP A 31 9.88 5.52 3.68
C ASP A 31 9.21 6.85 4.03
N ILE A 32 7.95 6.82 4.51
CA ILE A 32 7.27 8.00 5.08
C ILE A 32 8.08 8.58 6.24
N GLU A 33 8.52 7.75 7.20
CA GLU A 33 9.33 8.21 8.32
C GLU A 33 10.65 8.87 7.87
N LYS A 34 11.29 8.34 6.82
CA LYS A 34 12.50 8.94 6.26
C LYS A 34 12.19 10.30 5.62
N GLU A 35 11.10 10.43 4.87
CA GLU A 35 10.73 11.69 4.23
C GLU A 35 10.33 12.77 5.25
N ILE A 36 9.61 12.40 6.31
CA ILE A 36 9.30 13.30 7.43
C ILE A 36 10.59 13.84 8.05
N LYS A 37 11.58 12.97 8.31
CA LYS A 37 12.88 13.35 8.91
C LYS A 37 13.74 14.21 8.00
N LYS A 38 13.61 14.07 6.67
CA LYS A 38 14.44 14.79 5.71
C LYS A 38 14.00 16.23 5.49
N ASN A 39 12.71 16.50 5.29
CA ASN A 39 12.35 17.77 4.67
C ASN A 39 10.97 18.37 5.00
N LEU A 40 10.36 18.05 6.15
CA LEU A 40 8.97 18.45 6.45
C LEU A 40 7.98 18.14 5.31
N ALA A 41 8.29 17.13 4.49
CA ALA A 41 7.42 16.71 3.41
C ALA A 41 6.13 16.13 4.00
N TYR A 42 5.01 16.40 3.36
CA TYR A 42 3.69 15.87 3.73
C TYR A 42 3.17 14.88 2.69
N GLU A 43 4.03 14.51 1.75
CA GLU A 43 3.71 13.61 0.65
C GLU A 43 4.97 12.86 0.19
N MET A 44 4.75 11.67 -0.36
CA MET A 44 5.74 10.89 -1.08
C MET A 44 5.13 10.25 -2.33
N TRP A 45 6.00 9.92 -3.29
CA TRP A 45 5.65 9.15 -4.48
C TRP A 45 6.05 7.69 -4.30
N HIS A 46 5.10 6.78 -4.51
CA HIS A 46 5.29 5.33 -4.44
C HIS A 46 5.05 4.70 -5.82
N TYR A 47 6.07 4.00 -6.33
CA TYR A 47 6.13 3.51 -7.72
C TYR A 47 5.78 2.02 -7.85
N LYS A 48 5.17 1.42 -6.83
CA LYS A 48 4.69 0.03 -6.88
C LYS A 48 3.17 0.02 -6.80
N THR A 49 2.56 -0.96 -7.44
CA THR A 49 1.11 -1.20 -7.33
C THR A 49 0.70 -1.33 -5.87
N ILE A 50 -0.37 -0.64 -5.49
CA ILE A 50 -1.01 -0.77 -4.18
C ILE A 50 -2.26 -1.64 -4.36
N SER A 51 -2.34 -2.73 -3.60
CA SER A 51 -3.52 -3.59 -3.62
C SER A 51 -4.74 -2.88 -3.00
N PRO A 52 -5.98 -3.28 -3.31
CA PRO A 52 -7.18 -2.69 -2.70
C PRO A 52 -7.27 -2.87 -1.18
N SER A 53 -6.67 -3.92 -0.62
CA SER A 53 -6.57 -4.14 0.83
C SER A 53 -5.55 -3.19 1.45
N LEU A 54 -4.39 -3.02 0.82
CA LEU A 54 -3.37 -2.08 1.30
C LEU A 54 -3.84 -0.62 1.21
N ASP A 55 -4.52 -0.21 0.14
CA ASP A 55 -5.13 1.12 0.01
C ASP A 55 -6.13 1.41 1.15
N ARG A 56 -6.99 0.43 1.46
CA ARG A 56 -7.93 0.54 2.59
C ARG A 56 -7.22 0.70 3.92
N ARG A 57 -6.13 -0.05 4.13
CA ARG A 57 -5.33 0.04 5.36
C ARG A 57 -4.68 1.43 5.49
N LEU A 58 -4.00 1.90 4.45
CA LEU A 58 -3.39 3.24 4.44
C LEU A 58 -4.42 4.33 4.76
N LYS A 59 -5.62 4.26 4.17
CA LYS A 59 -6.71 5.20 4.45
C LYS A 59 -7.24 5.10 5.88
N ALA A 60 -7.33 3.90 6.45
CA ALA A 60 -7.73 3.70 7.84
C ALA A 60 -6.71 4.30 8.82
N ASP A 61 -5.42 4.26 8.47
CA ASP A 61 -4.33 4.84 9.25
C ASP A 61 -4.16 6.36 9.02
N GLY A 62 -5.07 6.99 8.27
CA GLY A 62 -5.13 8.44 8.08
C GLY A 62 -4.34 8.99 6.87
N TYR A 63 -3.79 8.12 6.03
CA TYR A 63 -3.10 8.51 4.81
C TYR A 63 -4.08 8.73 3.65
N SER A 64 -3.78 9.70 2.79
CA SER A 64 -4.47 9.89 1.52
C SER A 64 -3.66 9.25 0.40
N VAL A 65 -4.29 8.38 -0.39
CA VAL A 65 -3.66 7.66 -1.50
C VAL A 65 -4.37 8.05 -2.79
N THR A 66 -3.62 8.64 -3.72
CA THR A 66 -4.12 9.03 -5.04
C THR A 66 -3.33 8.31 -6.13
N ASN A 67 -4.04 7.65 -7.04
CA ASN A 67 -3.43 7.01 -8.21
C ASN A 67 -3.14 8.08 -9.28
N HIS A 68 -1.91 8.07 -9.79
CA HIS A 68 -1.47 8.83 -10.94
C HIS A 68 -0.94 7.87 -12.00
N SER A 69 -1.32 8.09 -13.26
CA SER A 69 -0.64 7.41 -14.38
C SER A 69 0.62 8.17 -14.73
N ASP A 70 1.78 7.53 -14.63
CA ASP A 70 2.97 8.05 -15.29
C ASP A 70 2.87 7.71 -16.78
N GLN A 71 3.01 8.71 -17.65
CA GLN A 71 2.96 8.52 -19.11
C GLN A 71 4.08 7.62 -19.64
N ARG A 72 5.14 7.39 -18.85
CA ARG A 72 6.33 6.68 -19.31
C ARG A 72 6.32 5.18 -19.05
N ASP A 73 5.99 4.68 -17.85
CA ASP A 73 6.26 3.25 -17.55
C ASP A 73 5.48 2.62 -16.37
N GLY A 74 4.46 3.27 -15.78
CA GLY A 74 3.75 2.60 -14.68
C GLY A 74 2.71 3.39 -13.91
N THR A 75 2.02 2.67 -13.03
CA THR A 75 1.10 3.25 -12.05
C THR A 75 1.90 3.77 -10.86
N MET A 76 1.76 5.06 -10.54
CA MET A 76 2.36 5.68 -9.37
C MET A 76 1.27 6.14 -8.40
N TYR A 77 1.60 6.10 -7.11
CA TYR A 77 0.69 6.46 -6.03
C TYR A 77 1.29 7.62 -5.25
N LYS A 78 0.55 8.72 -5.18
CA LYS A 78 0.85 9.79 -4.25
C LYS A 78 0.26 9.44 -2.90
N ILE A 79 1.12 9.33 -1.89
CA ILE A 79 0.72 9.07 -0.50
C ILE A 79 0.99 10.34 0.30
N SER A 80 -0.03 10.90 0.95
CA SER A 80 0.10 12.12 1.77
C SER A 80 -0.51 11.94 3.16
N TRP A 81 -0.02 12.73 4.11
CA TRP A 81 -0.45 12.70 5.52
C TRP A 81 -0.70 14.11 6.06
N LYS A 82 -1.56 14.21 7.08
CA LYS A 82 -1.83 15.48 7.77
C LYS A 82 -0.80 15.72 8.87
N ARG A 83 -0.44 16.98 9.09
CA ARG A 83 0.24 17.42 10.31
C ARG A 83 -0.82 17.59 11.39
N GLU A 84 -0.71 16.85 12.49
CA GLU A 84 -1.32 17.32 13.73
C GLU A 84 -0.54 18.59 14.13
N LEU A 85 -1.22 19.73 14.01
CA LEU A 85 -0.70 21.05 14.39
C LEU A 85 -0.88 21.27 15.89
#